data_AF-A0AAZ3NTL5-F1
#
_entry.id   AF-A0AAZ3NTL5-F1
#
_cell.length_a   1.000
_cell.length_b   1.000
_cell.length_c   1.000
_cell.angle_alpha   90.00
_cell.angle_beta   90.00
_cell.angle_gamma   90.00
#
_symmetry.space_group_name_H-M   'P 1'
#
loop_
_entity.id
_entity.type
_entity.pdbx_description
1 polymer ?
#
loop_
_entity_poly.entity_id
_entity_poly.type
_entity_poly.pdbx_seq_one_letter_code
_entity_poly.pdbx_strand_id
1 'polypeptide(L)'
;MPYVLVSTQIRLETGPTMVGDVYSDPAIMNYLGARKTTMLGNNFSEYHVDEPPRLVLDKLEKIGFRMVTMTGVGQTLVWCMHKETE
;
A
#
# COMPACT_ATOMS: atom_id res chain seq x y z
N MET A 1 12.26 4.21 5.02
CA MET A 1 10.95 4.79 4.67
C MET A 1 10.02 4.69 5.89
N PRO A 2 9.84 5.78 6.68
CA PRO A 2 9.09 5.72 7.93
C PRO A 2 7.58 5.67 7.75
N TYR A 3 7.05 6.20 6.64
CA TYR A 3 5.61 6.18 6.33
C TYR A 3 5.33 5.42 5.05
N VAL A 4 4.19 4.72 5.02
CA VAL A 4 3.64 4.07 3.83
C VAL A 4 2.15 4.39 3.75
N LEU A 5 1.69 4.74 2.55
CA LEU A 5 0.26 4.89 2.24
C LEU A 5 -0.20 3.68 1.46
N VAL A 6 -1.21 2.98 2.00
CA VAL A 6 -1.85 1.83 1.36
C VAL A 6 -3.23 2.25 0.93
N SER A 7 -3.69 1.85 -0.25
CA SER A 7 -5.06 2.14 -0.67
C SER A 7 -5.70 1.02 -1.46
N THR A 8 -7.02 0.95 -1.42
CA THR A 8 -7.81 0.12 -2.33
C THR A 8 -9.07 0.86 -2.72
N GLN A 9 -9.54 0.63 -3.94
CA GLN A 9 -10.91 0.99 -4.28
C GLN A 9 -11.87 -0.02 -3.66
N ILE A 10 -13.14 0.36 -3.53
CA ILE A 10 -14.17 -0.60 -3.11
C ILE A 10 -14.22 -1.81 -4.07
N ARG A 11 -14.42 -3.02 -3.60
CA ARG A 11 -14.73 -3.40 -2.20
C ARG A 11 -13.50 -3.87 -1.41
N LEU A 12 -13.56 -3.73 -0.09
CA LEU A 12 -12.47 -4.03 0.85
C LEU A 12 -12.05 -5.50 0.90
N GLU A 13 -12.96 -6.40 0.53
CA GLU A 13 -12.78 -7.84 0.64
C GLU A 13 -11.90 -8.41 -0.49
N THR A 14 -11.58 -7.60 -1.51
CA THR A 14 -10.76 -7.98 -2.66
C THR A 14 -9.68 -6.94 -2.92
N GLY A 15 -8.60 -7.35 -3.60
CA GLY A 15 -7.66 -6.43 -4.22
C GLY A 15 -8.17 -5.89 -5.57
N PRO A 16 -7.33 -5.14 -6.29
CA PRO A 16 -5.92 -4.89 -5.99
C PRO A 16 -5.72 -3.82 -4.90
N THR A 17 -4.69 -4.02 -4.07
CA THR A 17 -4.27 -3.03 -3.07
C THR A 17 -3.01 -2.32 -3.57
N MET A 18 -3.06 -0.99 -3.62
CA MET A 18 -1.93 -0.12 -3.92
C MET A 18 -1.07 0.03 -2.67
N VAL A 19 0.24 -0.16 -2.81
CA VAL A 19 1.17 -0.26 -1.67
C VAL A 19 2.40 0.66 -1.78
N GLY A 20 2.55 1.38 -2.88
CA GLY A 20 3.67 2.29 -3.05
C GLY A 20 3.68 3.05 -4.38
N ASP A 21 4.48 4.09 -4.41
CA ASP A 21 4.85 4.88 -5.58
C ASP A 21 6.23 4.48 -6.14
N VAL A 22 6.70 5.20 -7.16
CA VAL A 22 7.98 4.93 -7.83
C VAL A 22 9.22 5.00 -6.92
N TYR A 23 9.15 5.74 -5.82
CA TYR A 23 10.24 5.92 -4.85
C TYR A 23 10.09 5.03 -3.61
N SER A 24 9.08 4.18 -3.59
CA SER A 24 8.86 3.20 -2.52
C SER A 24 10.04 2.24 -2.38
N ASP A 25 10.35 1.87 -1.13
CA ASP A 25 11.50 1.03 -0.79
C ASP A 25 11.37 -0.33 -1.49
N PRO A 26 12.29 -0.67 -2.43
CA PRO A 26 12.19 -1.92 -3.18
C PRO A 26 12.19 -3.17 -2.29
N ALA A 27 12.85 -3.13 -1.14
CA ALA A 27 12.85 -4.27 -0.22
C ALA A 27 11.46 -4.52 0.38
N ILE A 28 10.74 -3.45 0.73
CA ILE A 28 9.35 -3.53 1.22
C ILE A 28 8.42 -3.99 0.10
N MET A 29 8.55 -3.41 -1.10
CA MET A 29 7.70 -3.79 -2.25
C MET A 29 7.89 -5.26 -2.62
N ASN A 30 9.14 -5.75 -2.63
CA ASN A 30 9.46 -7.15 -2.86
C ASN A 30 8.90 -8.07 -1.77
N TYR A 31 9.00 -7.68 -0.49
CA TYR A 31 8.43 -8.44 0.62
C TYR A 31 6.91 -8.57 0.53
N LEU A 32 6.22 -7.53 0.08
CA LEU A 32 4.78 -7.56 -0.16
C LEU A 32 4.40 -8.40 -1.39
N GLY A 33 5.35 -8.69 -2.28
CA GLY A 33 5.09 -9.34 -3.57
C GLY A 33 4.48 -8.39 -4.60
N ALA A 34 4.76 -7.09 -4.50
CA ALA A 34 4.13 -6.06 -5.30
C ALA A 34 4.69 -6.00 -6.73
N ARG A 35 3.82 -5.70 -7.69
CA ARG A 35 4.18 -5.45 -9.09
C ARG A 35 4.13 -3.97 -9.38
N LYS A 36 5.15 -3.46 -10.08
CA LYS A 36 5.18 -2.09 -10.59
C LYS A 36 4.41 -2.02 -11.91
N THR A 37 3.44 -1.12 -11.98
CA THR A 37 2.66 -0.86 -13.19
C THR A 37 2.53 0.62 -13.46
N THR A 38 2.36 0.97 -14.73
CA THR A 38 1.96 2.30 -15.18
C THR A 38 0.64 2.13 -15.93
N MET A 39 -0.47 2.60 -15.36
CA MET A 39 -1.75 2.57 -16.05
C MET A 39 -1.73 3.51 -17.27
N LEU A 40 -2.45 3.14 -18.33
CA LEU A 40 -2.58 3.99 -19.51
C LEU A 40 -3.17 5.35 -19.11
N GLY A 41 -2.48 6.43 -19.45
CA GLY A 41 -2.86 7.80 -19.09
C GLY A 41 -2.11 8.37 -17.88
N ASN A 42 -1.45 7.53 -17.08
CA ASN A 42 -0.62 7.99 -15.98
C ASN A 42 0.81 8.28 -16.47
N ASN A 43 1.40 9.35 -15.95
CA ASN A 43 2.83 9.67 -16.11
C ASN A 43 3.69 9.16 -14.94
N PHE A 44 3.10 8.36 -14.05
CA PHE A 44 3.75 7.78 -12.88
C PHE A 44 3.50 6.28 -12.82
N SER A 45 4.42 5.58 -12.16
CA SER A 45 4.28 4.15 -11.84
C SER A 45 3.92 3.97 -10.38
N GLU A 46 3.23 2.88 -10.11
CA GLU A 46 2.72 2.52 -8.79
C GLU A 46 2.92 1.02 -8.56
N TYR A 47 3.05 0.64 -7.29
CA TYR A 47 3.14 -0.75 -6.86
C TYR A 47 1.78 -1.21 -6.34
N HIS A 48 1.35 -2.38 -6.79
CA HIS A 48 0.13 -3.02 -6.29
C HIS A 48 0.33 -4.51 -6.04
N VAL A 49 -0.53 -5.07 -5.20
CA VAL A 49 -0.69 -6.52 -4.97
C VAL A 49 -2.14 -6.92 -5.24
N ASP A 50 -2.36 -8.19 -5.59
CA ASP A 50 -3.72 -8.71 -5.86
C ASP A 50 -4.51 -9.01 -4.56
N GLU A 51 -3.82 -8.97 -3.41
CA GLU A 51 -4.39 -9.25 -2.10
C GLU A 51 -5.28 -8.10 -1.59
N PRO A 52 -6.31 -8.39 -0.78
CA PRO A 52 -7.09 -7.36 -0.10
C PRO A 52 -6.25 -6.60 0.95
N PRO A 53 -6.62 -5.36 1.29
CA PRO A 53 -5.84 -4.49 2.18
C PRO A 53 -5.59 -5.12 3.54
N ARG A 54 -6.53 -5.91 4.09
CA ARG A 54 -6.36 -6.60 5.38
C ARG A 54 -5.07 -7.46 5.42
N LEU A 55 -4.78 -8.21 4.36
CA LEU A 55 -3.57 -9.05 4.29
C LEU A 55 -2.30 -8.21 4.14
N VAL A 56 -2.39 -7.09 3.42
CA VAL A 56 -1.27 -6.15 3.26
C VAL A 56 -0.93 -5.49 4.59
N LEU A 57 -1.94 -5.04 5.34
CA LEU A 57 -1.75 -4.43 6.65
C LEU A 57 -1.13 -5.42 7.65
N ASP A 58 -1.58 -6.68 7.68
CA ASP A 58 -0.96 -7.74 8.49
C ASP A 58 0.53 -7.93 8.14
N LYS A 59 0.89 -7.92 6.84
CA LYS A 59 2.28 -8.06 6.40
C LYS A 59 3.13 -6.86 6.82
N LEU A 60 2.61 -5.65 6.70
CA LEU A 60 3.28 -4.42 7.12
C LEU A 60 3.48 -4.38 8.64
N GLU A 61 2.52 -4.86 9.42
CA GLU A 61 2.64 -4.97 10.87
C GLU A 61 3.80 -5.89 11.29
N LYS A 62 3.97 -7.03 10.61
CA LYS A 62 5.08 -7.98 10.88
C LYS A 62 6.47 -7.38 10.70
N ILE A 63 6.61 -6.34 9.87
CA ILE A 63 7.89 -5.65 9.64
C ILE A 63 7.99 -4.33 10.41
N GLY A 64 7.07 -4.08 11.34
CA GLY A 64 7.13 -3.00 12.33
C GLY A 64 6.34 -1.74 11.99
N PHE A 65 5.48 -1.75 10.97
CA PHE A 65 4.56 -0.63 10.75
C PHE A 65 3.33 -0.73 11.67
N ARG A 66 2.78 0.41 12.05
CA ARG A 66 1.50 0.54 12.77
C ARG A 66 0.58 1.49 12.03
N MET A 67 -0.72 1.22 12.08
CA MET A 67 -1.72 2.12 11.51
C MET A 67 -1.80 3.39 12.36
N VAL A 68 -1.62 4.55 11.71
CA VAL A 68 -1.80 5.87 12.31
C VAL A 68 -3.24 6.34 12.11
N THR A 69 -3.75 6.21 10.89
CA THR A 69 -5.10 6.65 10.54
C THR A 69 -5.61 5.95 9.28
N MET A 70 -6.93 6.00 9.09
CA MET A 70 -7.64 5.51 7.91
C MET A 70 -8.66 6.57 7.46
N THR A 71 -8.79 6.78 6.15
CA THR A 71 -9.81 7.66 5.59
C THR A 71 -10.37 7.13 4.28
N GLY A 72 -11.55 7.62 3.88
CA GLY A 72 -12.18 7.37 2.59
C GLY A 72 -12.20 8.62 1.74
N VAL A 73 -11.85 8.51 0.45
CA VAL A 73 -11.91 9.57 -0.54
C VAL A 73 -12.55 9.04 -1.81
N GLY A 74 -13.77 9.49 -2.12
CA GLY A 74 -14.55 8.97 -3.24
C GLY A 74 -14.90 7.50 -3.04
N GLN A 75 -14.39 6.62 -3.91
CA GLN A 75 -14.55 5.17 -3.82
C GLN A 75 -13.27 4.46 -3.33
N THR A 76 -12.30 5.23 -2.85
CA THR A 76 -10.99 4.75 -2.40
C THR A 76 -10.88 4.85 -0.89
N LEU A 77 -10.37 3.79 -0.26
CA LEU A 77 -9.97 3.78 1.15
C LEU A 77 -8.45 3.84 1.23
N VAL A 78 -7.93 4.62 2.17
CA VAL A 78 -6.50 4.87 2.37
C VAL A 78 -6.13 4.64 3.83
N TRP A 79 -5.05 3.91 4.07
CA TRP A 79 -4.42 3.70 5.38
C TRP A 79 -3.05 4.35 5.41
N CYS A 80 -2.81 5.14 6.45
CA CYS A 80 -1.48 5.67 6.76
C CYS A 80 -0.81 4.76 7.77
N MET A 81 0.30 4.17 7.37
CA MET A 81 1.12 3.26 8.18
C MET A 81 2.43 3.95 8.54
N HIS A 82 2.87 3.84 9.80
CA HIS A 82 4.11 4.42 10.30
C HIS A 82 4.98 3.36 10.97
N LYS A 83 6.27 3.34 10.67
CA LYS A 83 7.29 2.57 11.36
C LYS A 83 8.20 3.56 12.10
N GLU A 84 8.20 3.46 13.43
CA GLU A 84 9.14 4.20 14.27
C GLU A 84 10.57 3.87 13.84
N THR A 85 11.32 4.90 13.47
CA THR A 85 12.78 4.85 13.37
C THR A 85 13.34 5.20 14.74
N GLU A 86 14.12 4.28 15.32
CA GLU A 86 14.95 4.55 16.51
C GLU A 86 15.84 5.79 16.31
#